data_AF-A0A2K8WL44-F1
#
_entry.id   AF-A0A2K8WL44-F1
#
_cell.length_a   1.000
_cell.length_b   1.000
_cell.length_c   1.000
_cell.angle_alpha   90.00
_cell.angle_beta   90.00
_cell.angle_gamma   90.00
#
_symmetry.space_group_name_H-M   'P 1'
#
loop_
_entity.id
_entity.type
_entity.pdbx_description
1 polymer ?
#
loop_
_entity_poly.entity_id
_entity_poly.type
_entity_poly.pdbx_seq_one_letter_code
_entity_poly.pdbx_strand_id
1 'polypeptide(L)'
;MDNWEKQLINWLNQAENNFNNFCEEVTQELEKTAHNTELFIDNLTQEIDNKIPQEIDDFLLQVDYFLEECAVFLADEILPHILEDFPPNPPSEEDSDFDSNIVWFDEEKITPDAQFHPACIGCKNYHGRRYNGNFLVCGIHPYGWNDENCPDWQDQESHSN
;
A
#
# COMPACT_ATOMS: atom_id res chain seq x y z
N MET A 1 4.71 71.03 -37.10
CA MET A 1 4.22 69.63 -37.09
C MET A 1 3.18 69.49 -38.17
N ASP A 2 3.49 68.66 -39.14
CA ASP A 2 2.61 68.37 -40.27
C ASP A 2 1.43 67.49 -39.82
N ASN A 3 0.35 67.48 -40.60
CA ASN A 3 -0.88 66.75 -40.28
C ASN A 3 -0.63 65.23 -40.09
N TRP A 4 0.28 64.65 -40.88
CA TRP A 4 0.61 63.22 -40.82
C TRP A 4 1.36 62.83 -39.54
N GLU A 5 2.25 63.69 -39.02
CA GLU A 5 2.98 63.45 -37.76
C GLU A 5 2.01 63.36 -36.58
N LYS A 6 1.00 64.27 -36.54
CA LYS A 6 -0.03 64.25 -35.50
C LYS A 6 -0.88 62.99 -35.55
N GLN A 7 -1.21 62.52 -36.74
CA GLN A 7 -1.97 61.27 -36.93
C GLN A 7 -1.16 60.06 -36.48
N LEU A 8 0.14 60.02 -36.78
CA LEU A 8 1.04 58.95 -36.35
C LEU A 8 1.17 58.92 -34.81
N ILE A 9 1.40 60.08 -34.18
CA ILE A 9 1.51 60.16 -32.71
C ILE A 9 0.21 59.72 -32.04
N ASN A 10 -0.94 60.16 -32.57
CA ASN A 10 -2.22 59.79 -31.99
C ASN A 10 -2.50 58.28 -32.12
N TRP A 11 -2.11 57.68 -33.26
CA TRP A 11 -2.20 56.24 -33.45
C TRP A 11 -1.27 55.47 -32.51
N LEU A 12 -0.01 55.92 -32.34
CA LEU A 12 0.94 55.29 -31.42
C LEU A 12 0.44 55.32 -29.97
N ASN A 13 -0.06 56.47 -29.52
CA ASN A 13 -0.63 56.61 -28.18
C ASN A 13 -1.87 55.71 -27.99
N GLN A 14 -2.70 55.56 -29.03
CA GLN A 14 -3.85 54.66 -28.98
C GLN A 14 -3.43 53.19 -28.94
N ALA A 15 -2.39 52.81 -29.70
CA ALA A 15 -1.83 51.47 -29.67
C ALA A 15 -1.23 51.12 -28.30
N GLU A 16 -0.49 52.06 -27.69
CA GLU A 16 0.05 51.93 -26.33
C GLU A 16 -1.06 51.73 -25.29
N ASN A 17 -2.10 52.58 -25.32
CA ASN A 17 -3.23 52.45 -24.40
C ASN A 17 -3.96 51.11 -24.58
N ASN A 18 -4.19 50.68 -25.82
CA ASN A 18 -4.85 49.40 -26.09
C ASN A 18 -4.01 48.21 -25.59
N PHE A 19 -2.69 48.27 -25.75
CA PHE A 19 -1.79 47.23 -25.28
C PHE A 19 -1.77 47.16 -23.75
N ASN A 20 -1.70 48.31 -23.07
CA ASN A 20 -1.73 48.36 -21.60
C ASN A 20 -3.05 47.79 -21.04
N ASN A 21 -4.19 48.16 -21.63
CA ASN A 21 -5.50 47.62 -21.24
C ASN A 21 -5.56 46.11 -21.44
N PHE A 22 -5.05 45.60 -22.57
CA PHE A 22 -4.98 44.16 -22.81
C PHE A 22 -4.11 43.44 -21.76
N CYS A 23 -2.93 43.99 -21.43
CA CYS A 23 -2.07 43.42 -20.40
C CYS A 23 -2.74 43.40 -19.02
N GLU A 24 -3.51 44.44 -18.69
CA GLU A 24 -4.28 44.52 -17.45
C GLU A 24 -5.39 43.46 -17.42
N GLU A 25 -6.16 43.31 -18.50
CA GLU A 25 -7.19 42.28 -18.63
C GLU A 25 -6.61 40.86 -18.49
N VAL A 26 -5.51 40.56 -19.17
CA VAL A 26 -4.83 39.26 -19.06
C VAL A 26 -4.35 39.00 -17.64
N THR A 27 -3.81 40.01 -16.97
CA THR A 27 -3.33 39.88 -15.58
C THR A 27 -4.49 39.57 -14.65
N GLN A 28 -5.61 40.29 -14.76
CA GLN A 28 -6.79 40.06 -13.93
C GLN A 28 -7.43 38.69 -14.19
N GLU A 29 -7.50 38.23 -15.44
CA GLU A 29 -8.02 36.90 -15.75
C GLU A 29 -7.09 35.79 -15.26
N LEU A 30 -5.77 36.00 -15.31
CA LEU A 30 -4.81 35.06 -14.73
C LEU A 30 -4.95 34.97 -13.21
N GLU A 31 -5.12 36.10 -12.52
CA GLU A 31 -5.36 36.14 -11.06
C GLU A 31 -6.66 35.42 -10.68
N LYS A 32 -7.76 35.67 -11.42
CA LYS A 32 -9.03 34.95 -11.19
C LYS A 32 -8.88 33.44 -11.43
N THR A 33 -8.17 33.05 -12.48
CA THR A 33 -7.94 31.63 -12.80
C THR A 33 -7.10 30.96 -11.71
N ALA A 34 -6.04 31.62 -11.24
CA ALA A 34 -5.22 31.14 -10.14
C ALA A 34 -6.05 30.96 -8.87
N HIS A 35 -6.85 31.97 -8.50
CA HIS A 35 -7.72 31.91 -7.32
C HIS A 35 -8.79 30.80 -7.42
N ASN A 36 -9.44 30.67 -8.58
CA ASN A 36 -10.40 29.59 -8.81
C ASN A 36 -9.75 28.20 -8.73
N THR A 37 -8.48 28.08 -9.16
CA THR A 37 -7.71 26.84 -9.05
C THR A 37 -7.41 26.50 -7.60
N GLU A 38 -7.02 27.50 -6.79
CA GLU A 38 -6.80 27.35 -5.35
C GLU A 38 -8.08 26.86 -4.65
N LEU A 39 -9.22 27.52 -4.89
CA LEU A 39 -10.52 27.11 -4.34
C LEU A 39 -10.91 25.68 -4.74
N PHE A 40 -10.62 25.27 -5.97
CA PHE A 40 -10.87 23.91 -6.44
C PHE A 40 -10.00 22.89 -5.70
N ILE A 41 -8.72 23.19 -5.50
CA ILE A 41 -7.78 22.33 -4.75
C ILE A 41 -8.20 22.22 -3.28
N ASP A 42 -8.59 23.32 -2.65
CA ASP A 42 -9.06 23.32 -1.26
C ASP A 42 -10.32 22.49 -1.08
N ASN A 43 -11.28 22.62 -2.01
CA ASN A 43 -12.49 21.83 -2.00
C ASN A 43 -12.19 20.33 -2.17
N LEU A 44 -11.33 19.96 -3.14
CA LEU A 44 -10.91 18.56 -3.30
C LEU A 44 -10.24 18.01 -2.05
N THR A 45 -9.37 18.79 -1.42
CA THR A 45 -8.66 18.38 -0.20
C THR A 45 -9.65 18.13 0.94
N GLN A 46 -10.61 19.03 1.14
CA GLN A 46 -11.66 18.86 2.15
C GLN A 46 -12.57 17.66 1.88
N GLU A 47 -12.91 17.36 0.61
CA GLU A 47 -13.70 16.18 0.28
C GLU A 47 -12.93 14.88 0.55
N ILE A 48 -11.63 14.84 0.20
CA ILE A 48 -10.74 13.72 0.51
C ILE A 48 -10.62 13.52 2.01
N ASP A 49 -10.35 14.57 2.78
CA ASP A 49 -10.11 14.46 4.23
C ASP A 49 -11.35 14.03 5.02
N ASN A 50 -12.56 14.41 4.59
CA ASN A 50 -13.76 14.16 5.37
C ASN A 50 -14.54 12.92 4.92
N LYS A 51 -14.69 12.70 3.60
CA LYS A 51 -15.58 11.64 3.09
C LYS A 51 -14.85 10.31 2.91
N ILE A 52 -13.62 10.33 2.42
CA ILE A 52 -12.91 9.08 2.09
C ILE A 52 -12.58 8.25 3.35
N PRO A 53 -12.07 8.83 4.46
CA PRO A 53 -11.82 8.04 5.67
C PRO A 53 -13.10 7.43 6.24
N GLN A 54 -14.20 8.20 6.29
CA GLN A 54 -15.48 7.70 6.81
C GLN A 54 -16.05 6.56 5.95
N GLU A 55 -16.04 6.70 4.63
CA GLU A 55 -16.53 5.64 3.74
C GLU A 55 -15.67 4.37 3.81
N ILE A 56 -14.35 4.51 3.99
CA ILE A 56 -13.44 3.37 4.17
C ILE A 56 -13.69 2.71 5.53
N ASP A 57 -13.78 3.48 6.62
CA ASP A 57 -14.04 2.93 7.96
C ASP A 57 -15.38 2.20 8.01
N ASP A 58 -16.43 2.78 7.42
CA ASP A 58 -17.76 2.15 7.33
C ASP A 58 -17.74 0.88 6.48
N PHE A 59 -16.94 0.84 5.41
CA PHE A 59 -16.76 -0.36 4.59
C PHE A 59 -16.01 -1.45 5.36
N LEU A 60 -14.94 -1.11 6.09
CA LEU A 60 -14.17 -2.05 6.89
C LEU A 60 -15.04 -2.68 8.00
N LEU A 61 -15.89 -1.90 8.67
CA LEU A 61 -16.84 -2.40 9.65
C LEU A 61 -17.86 -3.38 9.03
N GLN A 62 -18.35 -3.10 7.83
CA GLN A 62 -19.26 -4.01 7.11
C GLN A 62 -18.58 -5.33 6.73
N VAL A 63 -17.33 -5.27 6.28
CA VAL A 63 -16.54 -6.47 5.96
C VAL A 63 -16.29 -7.30 7.22
N ASP A 64 -15.97 -6.67 8.35
CA ASP A 64 -15.71 -7.37 9.61
C ASP A 64 -16.96 -8.13 10.09
N TYR A 65 -18.12 -7.46 10.11
CA TYR A 65 -19.40 -8.10 10.43
C TYR A 65 -19.71 -9.28 9.50
N PHE A 66 -19.48 -9.12 8.19
CA PHE A 66 -19.70 -10.18 7.21
C PHE A 66 -18.76 -11.39 7.43
N LEU A 67 -17.50 -11.14 7.78
CA LEU A 67 -16.53 -12.19 8.06
C LEU A 67 -16.89 -12.95 9.35
N GLU A 68 -17.35 -12.25 10.39
CA GLU A 68 -17.87 -12.87 11.61
C GLU A 68 -19.07 -13.78 11.30
N GLU A 69 -20.03 -13.29 10.52
CA GLU A 69 -21.21 -14.07 10.12
C GLU A 69 -20.82 -15.31 9.31
N CYS A 70 -19.89 -15.18 8.36
CA CYS A 70 -19.34 -16.31 7.61
C CYS A 70 -18.63 -17.32 8.52
N ALA A 71 -17.87 -16.85 9.51
CA ALA A 71 -17.15 -17.72 10.43
C ALA A 71 -18.11 -18.56 11.28
N VAL A 72 -19.19 -17.95 11.79
CA VAL A 72 -20.24 -18.68 12.51
C VAL A 72 -20.91 -19.70 11.60
N PHE A 73 -21.32 -19.30 10.39
CA PHE A 73 -21.95 -20.20 9.43
C PHE A 73 -21.04 -21.40 9.06
N LEU A 74 -19.76 -21.14 8.81
CA LEU A 74 -18.78 -22.18 8.51
C LEU A 74 -18.60 -23.14 9.69
N ALA A 75 -18.55 -22.62 10.92
CA ALA A 75 -18.37 -23.41 12.13
C ALA A 75 -19.61 -24.24 12.50
N ASP A 76 -20.81 -23.72 12.25
CA ASP A 76 -22.07 -24.37 12.66
C ASP A 76 -22.65 -25.29 11.58
N GLU A 77 -22.51 -24.93 10.30
CA GLU A 77 -23.12 -25.71 9.21
C GLU A 77 -22.08 -26.59 8.51
N ILE A 78 -20.91 -26.05 8.17
CA ILE A 78 -19.95 -26.74 7.30
C ILE A 78 -19.01 -27.65 8.10
N LEU A 79 -18.48 -27.17 9.22
CA LEU A 79 -17.53 -27.90 10.04
C LEU A 79 -18.10 -29.22 10.59
N PRO A 80 -19.36 -29.31 11.07
CA PRO A 80 -19.91 -30.56 11.57
C PRO A 80 -20.08 -31.60 10.45
N HIS A 81 -20.49 -31.19 9.25
CA HIS A 81 -20.60 -32.09 8.11
C HIS A 81 -19.24 -32.63 7.67
N ILE A 82 -18.18 -31.81 7.69
CA ILE A 82 -16.81 -32.28 7.43
C ILE A 82 -16.35 -33.29 8.49
N LEU A 83 -16.66 -33.04 9.76
CA LEU A 83 -16.29 -33.92 10.89
C LEU A 83 -17.08 -35.24 10.91
N GLU A 84 -18.30 -35.27 10.35
CA GLU A 84 -19.07 -36.50 10.18
C GLU A 84 -18.48 -37.41 9.09
N ASP A 85 -18.00 -36.83 7.98
CA ASP A 85 -17.35 -37.57 6.89
C ASP A 85 -15.91 -38.03 7.26
N PHE A 86 -15.26 -37.33 8.19
CA PHE A 86 -13.95 -37.68 8.76
C PHE A 86 -14.03 -37.74 10.30
N PRO A 87 -14.58 -38.85 10.87
CA PRO A 87 -14.65 -38.98 12.31
C PRO A 87 -13.24 -38.97 12.91
N PRO A 88 -13.01 -38.30 14.05
CA PRO A 88 -11.72 -38.33 14.72
C PRO A 88 -11.43 -39.78 15.11
N ASN A 89 -10.49 -40.42 14.43
CA ASN A 89 -10.00 -41.73 14.85
C ASN A 89 -9.42 -41.59 16.26
N PRO A 90 -9.79 -42.45 17.22
CA PRO A 90 -9.12 -42.47 18.51
C PRO A 90 -7.63 -42.74 18.24
N PRO A 91 -6.72 -41.95 18.83
CA PRO A 91 -5.30 -42.09 18.55
C PRO A 91 -4.89 -43.51 18.94
N SER A 92 -4.43 -44.29 17.95
CA SER A 92 -3.77 -45.55 18.23
C SER A 92 -2.42 -45.22 18.88
N GLU A 93 -2.00 -45.97 19.91
CA GLU A 93 -0.77 -45.65 20.68
C GLU A 93 0.53 -45.78 19.85
N GLU A 94 0.43 -46.12 18.56
CA GLU A 94 1.55 -46.17 17.60
C GLU A 94 1.51 -45.05 16.55
N ASP A 95 0.48 -44.20 16.55
CA ASP A 95 0.37 -43.03 15.67
C ASP A 95 0.60 -41.74 16.47
N SER A 96 1.86 -41.50 16.86
CA SER A 96 2.30 -40.20 17.40
C SER A 96 2.41 -39.10 16.34
N ASP A 97 1.88 -39.35 15.14
CA ASP A 97 1.68 -38.38 14.06
C ASP A 97 0.18 -38.07 13.96
N PHE A 98 -0.48 -37.82 15.11
CA PHE A 98 -1.83 -37.28 15.14
C PHE A 98 -1.80 -35.93 14.43
N ASP A 99 -2.19 -36.02 13.18
CA ASP A 99 -2.12 -35.02 12.15
C ASP A 99 -2.81 -33.75 12.64
N SER A 100 -2.02 -32.73 12.97
CA SER A 100 -2.47 -31.38 13.29
C SER A 100 -3.00 -30.67 12.04
N ASN A 101 -3.70 -31.41 11.16
CA ASN A 101 -4.18 -30.98 9.86
C ASN A 101 -5.46 -30.13 9.94
N ILE A 102 -5.50 -29.23 10.92
CA ILE A 102 -6.15 -27.94 10.73
C ILE A 102 -5.01 -26.93 10.49
N VAL A 103 -4.33 -27.11 9.36
CA VAL A 103 -3.32 -26.16 8.85
C VAL A 103 -4.07 -25.07 8.11
N TRP A 104 -4.43 -23.99 8.81
CA TRP A 104 -4.86 -22.78 8.10
C TRP A 104 -3.67 -22.00 7.54
N PHE A 105 -2.50 -21.92 8.20
CA PHE A 105 -1.32 -21.21 7.65
C PHE A 105 -0.01 -21.56 8.38
N ASP A 106 0.46 -22.81 8.36
CA ASP A 106 1.83 -23.10 8.83
C ASP A 106 2.60 -23.96 7.84
N GLU A 107 3.02 -23.33 6.74
CA GLU A 107 4.22 -23.78 6.07
C GLU A 107 5.39 -23.55 7.04
N GLU A 108 5.98 -24.65 7.54
CA GLU A 108 7.08 -24.68 8.50
C GLU A 108 8.19 -23.71 8.08
N LYS A 109 8.63 -22.85 9.00
CA LYS A 109 9.75 -21.91 8.74
C LYS A 109 11.04 -22.72 8.61
N ILE A 110 11.61 -22.75 7.41
CA ILE A 110 12.87 -23.43 7.12
C ILE A 110 14.00 -22.60 7.71
N THR A 111 14.82 -23.15 8.59
CA THR A 111 16.01 -22.46 9.13
C THR A 111 17.16 -22.46 8.12
N PRO A 112 17.94 -21.38 8.03
CA PRO A 112 19.12 -21.34 7.18
C PRO A 112 20.23 -22.21 7.80
N ASP A 113 21.04 -22.83 6.95
CA ASP A 113 22.19 -23.64 7.36
C ASP A 113 23.36 -23.49 6.37
N ALA A 114 24.44 -24.25 6.59
CA ALA A 114 25.64 -24.16 5.77
C ALA A 114 25.42 -24.52 4.29
N GLN A 115 24.36 -25.26 3.96
CA GLN A 115 24.00 -25.66 2.60
C GLN A 115 22.87 -24.78 2.03
N PHE A 116 22.02 -24.22 2.89
CA PHE A 116 20.83 -23.49 2.53
C PHE A 116 20.83 -22.07 3.10
N HIS A 117 21.10 -21.09 2.23
CA HIS A 117 21.23 -19.67 2.58
C HIS A 117 22.21 -19.39 3.74
N PRO A 118 23.49 -19.80 3.60
CA PRO A 118 24.50 -19.68 4.66
C PRO A 118 24.73 -18.24 5.13
N ALA A 119 24.62 -17.26 4.23
CA ALA A 119 24.76 -15.84 4.56
C ALA A 119 23.64 -15.29 5.45
N CYS A 120 22.58 -16.07 5.68
CA CYS A 120 21.43 -15.67 6.49
C CYS A 120 21.39 -16.33 7.87
N ILE A 121 22.37 -17.18 8.21
CA ILE A 121 22.48 -17.78 9.54
C ILE A 121 22.59 -16.65 10.59
N GLY A 122 21.68 -16.65 11.57
CA GLY A 122 21.61 -15.62 12.63
C GLY A 122 20.96 -14.28 12.23
N CYS A 123 20.61 -14.08 10.96
CA CYS A 123 20.09 -12.80 10.49
C CYS A 123 18.64 -12.53 10.96
N LYS A 124 18.40 -11.35 11.52
CA LYS A 124 17.09 -10.81 11.91
C LYS A 124 16.12 -10.69 10.75
N ASN A 125 16.63 -10.42 9.55
CA ASN A 125 15.83 -10.22 8.35
C ASN A 125 15.43 -11.53 7.66
N TYR A 126 15.89 -12.69 8.17
CA TYR A 126 15.57 -13.98 7.57
C TYR A 126 14.11 -14.39 7.80
N HIS A 127 13.41 -14.63 6.70
CA HIS A 127 11.98 -14.94 6.66
C HIS A 127 11.72 -16.46 6.60
N GLY A 128 12.30 -17.14 5.62
CA GLY A 128 12.35 -18.60 5.52
C GLY A 128 11.00 -19.32 5.37
N ARG A 129 10.03 -18.76 4.66
CA ARG A 129 8.71 -19.39 4.48
C ARG A 129 8.33 -19.55 3.01
N ARG A 130 7.59 -20.62 2.70
CA ARG A 130 6.98 -20.82 1.38
C ARG A 130 5.54 -20.27 1.39
N TYR A 131 5.13 -19.77 0.23
CA TYR A 131 3.79 -19.26 -0.04
C TYR A 131 3.34 -19.75 -1.40
N ASN A 132 2.34 -20.62 -1.43
CA ASN A 132 1.78 -21.13 -2.69
C ASN A 132 2.89 -21.69 -3.62
N GLY A 133 3.84 -22.42 -3.03
CA GLY A 133 5.00 -22.99 -3.72
C GLY A 133 6.20 -22.07 -3.93
N ASN A 134 6.10 -20.76 -3.65
CA ASN A 134 7.22 -19.81 -3.78
C ASN A 134 7.95 -19.63 -2.44
N PHE A 135 9.25 -19.91 -2.40
CA PHE A 135 10.05 -19.73 -1.19
C PHE A 135 10.56 -18.29 -1.05
N LEU A 136 10.17 -17.63 0.03
CA LEU A 136 10.65 -16.30 0.42
C LEU A 136 11.68 -16.42 1.54
N VAL A 137 12.92 -16.07 1.21
CA VAL A 137 14.10 -16.31 2.04
C VAL A 137 14.29 -15.21 3.07
N CYS A 138 14.24 -13.95 2.67
CA CYS A 138 14.57 -12.78 3.51
C CYS A 138 13.64 -11.61 3.19
N GLY A 139 13.34 -10.79 4.20
CA GLY A 139 12.50 -9.59 4.03
C GLY A 139 13.14 -8.49 3.18
N ILE A 140 14.47 -8.48 3.05
CA ILE A 140 15.23 -7.53 2.23
C ILE A 140 15.66 -8.15 0.89
N HIS A 141 15.99 -9.43 0.89
CA HIS A 141 16.38 -10.20 -0.31
C HIS A 141 15.42 -11.38 -0.48
N PRO A 142 14.31 -11.22 -1.23
CA PRO A 142 13.25 -12.24 -1.33
C PRO A 142 13.73 -13.64 -1.72
N TYR A 143 14.80 -13.74 -2.52
CA TYR A 143 15.41 -15.00 -2.97
C TYR A 143 16.71 -15.38 -2.25
N GLY A 144 17.06 -14.66 -1.20
CA GLY A 144 18.29 -14.84 -0.45
C GLY A 144 19.47 -14.07 -1.03
N TRP A 145 20.57 -14.05 -0.28
CA TRP A 145 21.84 -13.50 -0.73
C TRP A 145 22.78 -14.64 -1.14
N ASN A 146 23.48 -14.49 -2.27
CA ASN A 146 24.25 -15.57 -2.89
C ASN A 146 25.71 -15.65 -2.44
N ASP A 147 26.30 -14.54 -1.98
CA ASP A 147 27.68 -14.54 -1.49
C ASP A 147 27.74 -14.96 -0.02
N GLU A 148 28.95 -15.15 0.52
CA GLU A 148 29.17 -15.64 1.89
C GLU A 148 28.62 -14.70 2.98
N ASN A 149 28.56 -13.39 2.72
CA ASN A 149 28.16 -12.38 3.70
C ASN A 149 27.06 -11.49 3.14
N CYS A 150 25.90 -11.46 3.80
CA CYS A 150 24.77 -10.61 3.44
C CYS A 150 25.04 -9.15 3.85
N PRO A 151 24.87 -8.15 2.95
CA PRO A 151 25.10 -6.74 3.27
C PRO A 151 24.11 -6.19 4.31
N ASP A 152 22.91 -6.76 4.36
CA ASP A 152 21.81 -6.37 5.25
C ASP A 152 21.70 -7.30 6.48
N TRP A 153 22.78 -7.99 6.83
CA TRP A 153 22.82 -8.88 7.97
C TRP A 153 22.75 -8.09 9.29
N GLN A 154 21.79 -8.45 10.14
CA GLN A 154 21.64 -7.90 11.48
C GLN A 154 21.44 -9.05 12.45
N ASP A 155 22.21 -9.08 13.53
CA ASP A 155 22.04 -10.08 14.58
C ASP A 155 20.72 -9.91 15.32
N GLN A 156 20.18 -11.02 15.80
CA GLN A 156 19.05 -11.00 16.74
C GLN A 156 19.47 -10.51 18.15
N GLU A 157 20.77 -10.47 18.47
CA GLU A 157 21.33 -10.12 19.79
C GLU A 157 21.84 -8.66 19.90
N SER A 158 21.10 -7.66 19.43
CA SER A 158 21.42 -6.25 19.72
C SER A 158 20.61 -5.66 20.89
N HIS A 159 20.27 -6.47 21.91
CA HIS A 159 19.79 -5.99 23.22
C HIS A 159 20.65 -6.64 24.31
N SER A 160 21.83 -6.06 24.54
CA SER A 160 22.62 -6.29 25.75
C SER A 160 23.37 -5.00 26.10
N ASN A 161 22.96 -4.43 27.24
CA ASN A 161 23.36 -3.20 27.93
C ASN A 161 22.63 -1.91 27.57
#